data_AF-A0A0F2NKH4-F1
#
_entry.id   AF-A0A0F2NKH4-F1
#
_cell.length_a   1.000
_cell.length_b   1.000
_cell.length_c   1.000
_cell.angle_alpha   90.00
_cell.angle_beta   90.00
_cell.angle_gamma   90.00
#
_symmetry.space_group_name_H-M   'P 1'
#
loop_
_entity.id
_entity.type
_entity.pdbx_description
1 polymer ?
#
loop_
_entity_poly.entity_id
_entity_poly.type
_entity_poly.pdbx_seq_one_letter_code
_entity_poly.pdbx_strand_id
1 'polypeptide(L)'
;MGLPEKLEVLSLKRPRMFRLVIDSLRDIDRIICVSKLEEQFLNEKYGLDNTIFIRAGVDTYYFSPICSKEDVDVMSIGADKFRDFELLLESARQLKEISFCIITTHKIANGFKDVPGNMQVLTDVPMSEIRPYIGRGRILALPVIPNSYSGATTVLLQAMAMGKAVIANQEGANKIGYPFYDRKNLIYVKSCDIFELNKEIKTLLHDDVLRKMIGSEARKIVLEQLGLEDFHRNLLGILDETHVNAWGTHIL
;
A
#
# COMPACT_ATOMS: atom_id res chain seq x y z
N MET A 1 2.88 -3.17 -11.49
CA MET A 1 4.31 -3.47 -11.69
C MET A 1 5.03 -2.15 -11.76
N GLY A 2 5.96 -1.91 -10.84
CA GLY A 2 6.73 -0.68 -10.71
C GLY A 2 7.73 -0.51 -11.85
N LEU A 3 8.40 0.64 -11.87
CA LEU A 3 9.43 0.92 -12.87
C LEU A 3 10.63 -0.05 -12.73
N PRO A 4 11.15 -0.35 -11.52
CA PRO A 4 12.20 -1.34 -11.32
C PRO A 4 11.96 -2.68 -12.01
N GLU A 5 10.82 -3.33 -11.76
CA GLU A 5 10.56 -4.66 -12.33
C GLU A 5 10.37 -4.60 -13.85
N LYS A 6 9.84 -3.48 -14.39
CA LYS A 6 9.76 -3.27 -15.84
C LYS A 6 11.15 -3.17 -16.47
N LEU A 7 12.06 -2.44 -15.83
CA LEU A 7 13.44 -2.28 -16.30
C LEU A 7 14.22 -3.59 -16.25
N GLU A 8 14.03 -4.41 -15.22
CA GLU A 8 14.62 -5.76 -15.15
C GLU A 8 14.13 -6.67 -16.27
N VAL A 9 12.81 -6.71 -16.52
CA VAL A 9 12.27 -7.51 -17.63
C VAL A 9 12.80 -7.01 -18.96
N LEU A 10 12.93 -5.69 -19.13
CA LEU A 10 13.43 -5.08 -20.36
C LEU A 10 14.92 -5.34 -20.59
N SER A 11 15.75 -5.28 -19.54
CA SER A 11 17.19 -5.55 -19.64
C SER A 11 17.47 -6.98 -20.11
N LEU A 12 16.68 -7.94 -19.62
CA LEU A 12 16.78 -9.35 -20.00
C LEU A 12 16.23 -9.62 -21.40
N LYS A 13 15.05 -9.07 -21.74
CA LYS A 13 14.35 -9.42 -23.00
C LYS A 13 14.74 -8.55 -24.20
N ARG A 14 15.12 -7.30 -23.99
CA ARG A 14 15.36 -6.29 -25.04
C ARG A 14 16.49 -5.31 -24.63
N PRO A 15 17.76 -5.77 -24.55
CA PRO A 15 18.87 -4.98 -24.00
C PRO A 15 19.14 -3.65 -24.73
N ARG A 16 18.93 -3.60 -26.06
CA ARG A 16 19.05 -2.34 -26.83
C ARG A 16 18.00 -1.31 -26.41
N MET A 17 16.75 -1.75 -26.27
CA MET A 17 15.65 -0.90 -25.81
C MET A 17 15.87 -0.47 -24.37
N PHE A 18 16.36 -1.38 -23.51
CA PHE A 18 16.72 -1.05 -22.13
C PHE A 18 17.72 0.10 -22.05
N ARG A 19 18.81 0.06 -22.84
CA ARG A 19 19.79 1.16 -22.85
C ARG A 19 19.16 2.49 -23.26
N LEU A 20 18.37 2.51 -24.34
CA LEU A 20 17.66 3.72 -24.78
C LEU A 20 16.72 4.27 -23.71
N VAL A 21 15.99 3.40 -23.01
CA VAL A 21 15.10 3.81 -21.92
C VAL A 21 15.90 4.38 -20.75
N ILE A 22 17.00 3.74 -20.34
CA ILE A 22 17.85 4.25 -19.26
C ILE A 22 18.45 5.61 -19.62
N ASP A 23 18.96 5.77 -20.83
CA ASP A 23 19.52 7.05 -21.28
C ASP A 23 18.42 8.14 -21.30
N SER A 24 17.22 7.81 -21.80
CA SER A 24 16.08 8.74 -21.75
C SER A 24 15.66 9.09 -20.32
N LEU A 25 15.72 8.13 -19.38
CA LEU A 25 15.39 8.38 -17.97
C LEU A 25 16.42 9.29 -17.29
N ARG A 26 17.69 9.28 -17.72
CA ARG A 26 18.72 10.21 -17.22
C ARG A 26 18.50 11.64 -17.68
N ASP A 27 17.91 11.82 -18.85
CA ASP A 27 17.62 13.14 -19.42
C ASP A 27 16.35 13.78 -18.83
N ILE A 28 15.56 13.06 -18.03
CA ILE A 28 14.39 13.60 -17.34
C ILE A 28 14.85 14.45 -16.14
N ASP A 29 14.20 15.59 -15.89
CA ASP A 29 14.55 16.47 -14.76
C ASP A 29 14.40 15.78 -13.40
N ARG A 30 13.25 15.13 -13.17
CA ARG A 30 12.93 14.41 -11.94
C ARG A 30 12.05 13.18 -12.19
N ILE A 31 12.39 12.07 -11.55
CA ILE A 31 11.59 10.84 -11.50
C ILE A 31 10.96 10.73 -10.11
N ILE A 32 9.66 11.01 -10.02
CA ILE A 32 8.94 10.98 -8.75
C ILE A 32 8.54 9.54 -8.40
N CYS A 33 9.00 9.06 -7.25
CA CYS A 33 8.71 7.75 -6.71
C CYS A 33 7.78 7.88 -5.50
N VAL A 34 6.80 6.97 -5.38
CA VAL A 34 5.89 6.92 -4.21
C VAL A 34 6.31 5.87 -3.16
N SER A 35 7.48 5.28 -3.38
CA SER A 35 8.16 4.30 -2.51
C SER A 35 9.61 4.72 -2.35
N LYS A 36 10.08 4.84 -1.10
CA LYS A 36 11.51 5.14 -0.83
C LYS A 36 12.41 4.00 -1.34
N LEU A 37 11.92 2.77 -1.26
CA LEU A 37 12.62 1.59 -1.76
C LEU A 37 12.75 1.62 -3.29
N GLU A 38 11.73 2.11 -4.01
CA GLU A 38 11.78 2.26 -5.48
C GLU A 38 12.82 3.31 -5.88
N GLU A 39 12.83 4.46 -5.20
CA GLU A 39 13.81 5.53 -5.42
C GLU A 39 15.25 5.02 -5.20
N GLN A 40 15.50 4.34 -4.07
CA GLN A 40 16.80 3.72 -3.76
C GLN A 40 17.20 2.69 -4.82
N PHE A 41 16.29 1.83 -5.22
CA PHE A 41 16.56 0.80 -6.23
C PHE A 41 16.94 1.42 -7.58
N LEU A 42 16.21 2.43 -8.03
CA LEU A 42 16.49 3.12 -9.29
C LEU A 42 17.85 3.83 -9.25
N ASN A 43 18.17 4.46 -8.11
CA ASN A 43 19.44 5.13 -7.90
C ASN A 43 20.61 4.14 -7.89
N GLU A 44 20.59 3.16 -6.99
CA GLU A 44 21.70 2.24 -6.75
C GLU A 44 21.95 1.31 -7.95
N LYS A 45 20.89 0.83 -8.61
CA LYS A 45 21.03 -0.18 -9.67
C LYS A 45 21.27 0.43 -11.05
N TYR A 46 20.66 1.58 -11.34
CA TYR A 46 20.66 2.16 -12.69
C TYR A 46 21.40 3.50 -12.79
N GLY A 47 21.85 4.06 -11.65
CA GLY A 47 22.50 5.36 -11.60
C GLY A 47 21.55 6.50 -11.97
N LEU A 48 20.27 6.37 -11.61
CA LEU A 48 19.27 7.42 -11.78
C LEU A 48 19.26 8.29 -10.50
N ASP A 49 20.08 9.33 -10.49
CA ASP A 49 20.23 10.30 -9.41
C ASP A 49 19.18 11.42 -9.40
N ASN A 50 18.40 11.51 -10.48
CA ASN A 50 17.24 12.37 -10.63
C ASN A 50 15.96 11.81 -9.99
N THR A 51 16.04 10.74 -9.19
CA THR A 51 14.89 10.16 -8.49
C THR A 51 14.60 10.90 -7.19
N ILE A 52 13.32 11.07 -6.87
CA ILE A 52 12.88 11.68 -5.62
C ILE A 52 11.67 10.94 -5.05
N PHE A 53 11.76 10.57 -3.78
CA PHE A 53 10.64 9.98 -3.04
C PHE A 53 9.70 11.05 -2.47
N ILE A 54 8.41 10.90 -2.74
CA ILE A 54 7.33 11.56 -1.99
C ILE A 54 6.36 10.53 -1.43
N ARG A 55 5.82 10.80 -0.24
CA ARG A 55 4.79 9.95 0.37
C ARG A 55 3.49 10.11 -0.40
N ALA A 56 2.81 9.01 -0.69
CA ALA A 56 1.45 9.06 -1.21
C ALA A 56 0.51 9.70 -0.18
N GLY A 57 -0.49 10.44 -0.67
CA GLY A 57 -1.57 11.01 0.13
C GLY A 57 -2.90 10.27 -0.03
N VAL A 58 -3.83 10.52 0.87
CA VAL A 58 -5.21 10.01 0.81
C VAL A 58 -6.22 11.13 1.07
N ASP A 59 -7.38 11.05 0.41
CA ASP A 59 -8.50 11.96 0.67
C ASP A 59 -9.09 11.64 2.05
N THR A 60 -8.68 12.41 3.06
CA THR A 60 -9.08 12.20 4.46
C THR A 60 -10.50 12.68 4.76
N TYR A 61 -11.07 13.52 3.89
CA TYR A 61 -12.47 13.93 3.97
C TYR A 61 -13.37 12.79 3.49
N TYR A 62 -13.08 12.25 2.31
CA TYR A 62 -13.81 11.11 1.76
C TYR A 62 -13.59 9.86 2.60
N PHE A 63 -12.34 9.46 2.88
CA PHE A 63 -12.01 8.31 3.72
C PHE A 63 -11.99 8.68 5.20
N SER A 64 -13.16 9.06 5.70
CA SER A 64 -13.42 9.28 7.13
C SER A 64 -14.26 8.15 7.72
N PRO A 65 -14.11 7.84 9.04
CA PRO A 65 -14.93 6.88 9.76
C PRO A 65 -16.41 7.08 9.48
N ILE A 66 -17.11 5.96 9.30
CA ILE A 66 -18.56 5.93 9.10
C ILE A 66 -19.19 5.10 10.20
N CYS A 67 -20.45 5.39 10.52
CA CYS A 67 -21.25 4.50 11.36
C CYS A 67 -21.66 3.29 10.51
N SER A 68 -20.86 2.22 10.58
CA SER A 68 -21.14 0.95 9.91
C SER A 68 -20.99 -0.20 10.89
N LYS A 69 -21.81 -1.24 10.71
CA LYS A 69 -21.63 -2.50 11.43
C LYS A 69 -20.34 -3.16 10.96
N GLU A 70 -19.44 -3.47 11.89
CA GLU A 70 -18.24 -4.26 11.59
C GLU A 70 -18.59 -5.76 11.59
N ASP A 71 -19.12 -6.23 10.46
CA ASP A 71 -19.64 -7.59 10.26
C ASP A 71 -18.65 -8.54 9.54
N VAL A 72 -17.47 -8.06 9.19
CA VAL A 72 -16.37 -8.87 8.63
C VAL A 72 -15.17 -8.75 9.55
N ASP A 73 -14.62 -9.87 10.01
CA ASP A 73 -13.48 -9.87 10.92
C ASP A 73 -12.20 -9.40 10.21
N VAL A 74 -11.92 -9.94 9.02
CA VAL A 74 -10.74 -9.61 8.23
C VAL A 74 -11.14 -9.21 6.81
N MET A 75 -10.87 -7.96 6.45
CA MET A 75 -11.11 -7.42 5.12
C MET A 75 -9.77 -7.19 4.40
N SER A 76 -9.69 -7.52 3.12
CA SER A 76 -8.51 -7.26 2.28
C SER A 76 -8.96 -6.74 0.93
N ILE A 77 -8.42 -5.59 0.52
CA ILE A 77 -8.80 -4.93 -0.73
C ILE A 77 -7.52 -4.69 -1.54
N GLY A 78 -7.53 -5.04 -2.82
CA GLY A 78 -6.41 -4.76 -3.71
C GLY A 78 -6.52 -5.42 -5.08
N ALA A 79 -5.98 -4.74 -6.10
CA ALA A 79 -5.96 -5.21 -7.49
C ALA A 79 -4.54 -5.51 -8.00
N ASP A 80 -3.51 -5.33 -7.18
CA ASP A 80 -2.13 -5.56 -7.59
C ASP A 80 -1.80 -7.07 -7.59
N LYS A 81 -0.98 -7.52 -8.53
CA LYS A 81 -0.60 -8.93 -8.67
C LYS A 81 0.33 -9.44 -7.56
N PHE A 82 0.96 -8.54 -6.81
CA PHE A 82 1.80 -8.88 -5.65
C PHE A 82 1.01 -8.90 -4.35
N ARG A 83 -0.33 -8.79 -4.39
CA ARG A 83 -1.17 -9.09 -3.22
C ARG A 83 -1.05 -10.56 -2.87
N ASP A 84 -0.76 -10.87 -1.62
CA ASP A 84 -0.63 -12.24 -1.15
C ASP A 84 -1.99 -12.78 -0.70
N PHE A 85 -2.90 -12.93 -1.66
CA PHE A 85 -4.23 -13.48 -1.40
C PHE A 85 -4.20 -14.97 -1.08
N GLU A 86 -3.17 -15.71 -1.51
CA GLU A 86 -3.02 -17.12 -1.14
C GLU A 86 -2.75 -17.27 0.35
N LEU A 87 -1.92 -16.40 0.95
CA LEU A 87 -1.72 -16.37 2.39
C LEU A 87 -3.03 -16.12 3.15
N LEU A 88 -3.91 -15.26 2.62
CA LEU A 88 -5.24 -15.02 3.21
C LEU A 88 -6.20 -16.19 3.03
N LEU A 89 -6.19 -16.85 1.87
CA LEU A 89 -6.96 -18.07 1.64
C LEU A 89 -6.54 -19.15 2.63
N GLU A 90 -5.23 -19.34 2.83
CA GLU A 90 -4.69 -20.29 3.79
C GLU A 90 -5.03 -19.92 5.25
N SER A 91 -4.98 -18.63 5.58
CA SER A 91 -5.43 -18.11 6.88
C SER A 91 -6.88 -18.47 7.15
N ALA A 92 -7.77 -18.24 6.17
CA ALA A 92 -9.18 -18.58 6.30
C ALA A 92 -9.43 -20.08 6.45
N ARG A 93 -8.63 -20.95 5.81
CA ARG A 93 -8.70 -22.42 6.00
C ARG A 93 -8.37 -22.83 7.43
N GLN A 94 -7.40 -22.17 8.05
CA GLN A 94 -6.94 -22.46 9.42
C GLN A 94 -7.84 -21.82 10.49
N LEU A 95 -8.49 -20.71 10.18
CA LEU A 95 -9.28 -19.88 11.10
C LEU A 95 -10.77 -19.91 10.74
N LYS A 96 -11.39 -21.08 10.83
CA LYS A 96 -12.75 -21.35 10.32
C LYS A 96 -13.85 -20.53 11.02
N GLU A 97 -13.59 -20.06 12.22
CA GLU A 97 -14.47 -19.23 13.03
C GLU A 97 -14.40 -17.73 12.69
N ILE A 98 -13.39 -17.32 11.93
CA ILE A 98 -13.14 -15.92 11.55
C ILE A 98 -13.67 -15.69 10.13
N SER A 99 -14.43 -14.62 9.95
CA SER A 99 -14.97 -14.23 8.64
C SER A 99 -13.95 -13.40 7.84
N PHE A 100 -13.76 -13.76 6.58
CA PHE A 100 -12.87 -13.07 5.66
C PHE A 100 -13.64 -12.47 4.48
N CYS A 101 -13.20 -11.32 4.00
CA CYS A 101 -13.64 -10.77 2.72
C CYS A 101 -12.44 -10.26 1.92
N ILE A 102 -12.32 -10.73 0.67
CA ILE A 102 -11.37 -10.23 -0.31
C ILE A 102 -12.13 -9.43 -1.37
N ILE A 103 -11.67 -8.22 -1.66
CA ILE A 103 -12.10 -7.43 -2.80
C ILE A 103 -10.91 -7.28 -3.76
N THR A 104 -11.01 -7.88 -4.94
CA THR A 104 -9.94 -7.86 -5.94
C THR A 104 -10.48 -7.76 -7.36
N THR A 105 -9.65 -7.98 -8.39
CA THR A 105 -10.12 -8.04 -9.78
C THR A 105 -10.63 -9.43 -10.10
N HIS A 106 -11.59 -9.55 -11.02
CA HIS A 106 -12.03 -10.87 -11.50
C HIS A 106 -10.87 -11.71 -12.06
N LYS A 107 -9.88 -11.05 -12.70
CA LYS A 107 -8.67 -11.72 -13.19
C LYS A 107 -7.86 -12.40 -12.08
N ILE A 108 -7.70 -11.76 -10.93
CA ILE A 108 -6.97 -12.33 -9.78
C ILE A 108 -7.82 -13.41 -9.11
N ALA A 109 -9.11 -13.12 -8.88
CA ALA A 109 -10.03 -14.05 -8.21
C ALA A 109 -10.21 -15.37 -8.97
N ASN A 110 -10.21 -15.34 -10.31
CA ASN A 110 -10.24 -16.55 -11.13
C ASN A 110 -9.03 -17.48 -10.93
N GLY A 111 -7.93 -16.98 -10.35
CA GLY A 111 -6.77 -17.79 -9.99
C GLY A 111 -6.89 -18.49 -8.64
N PHE A 112 -7.89 -18.14 -7.83
CA PHE A 112 -8.06 -18.72 -6.49
C PHE A 112 -8.52 -20.18 -6.60
N LYS A 113 -7.92 -21.03 -5.77
CA LYS A 113 -8.28 -22.45 -5.65
C LYS A 113 -8.95 -22.68 -4.31
N ASP A 114 -10.07 -23.40 -4.31
CA ASP A 114 -10.75 -23.87 -3.11
C ASP A 114 -10.99 -22.74 -2.07
N VAL A 115 -11.78 -21.74 -2.46
CA VAL A 115 -12.15 -20.61 -1.59
C VAL A 115 -12.87 -21.15 -0.33
N PRO A 116 -12.35 -20.89 0.89
CA PRO A 116 -12.95 -21.38 2.13
C PRO A 116 -14.36 -20.83 2.35
N GLY A 117 -15.24 -21.63 2.97
CA GLY A 117 -16.65 -21.24 3.20
C GLY A 117 -16.84 -20.03 4.12
N ASN A 118 -15.83 -19.65 4.90
CA ASN A 118 -15.79 -18.45 5.74
C ASN A 118 -15.19 -17.22 5.00
N MET A 119 -14.91 -17.33 3.70
CA MET A 119 -14.38 -16.24 2.89
C MET A 119 -15.35 -15.81 1.78
N GLN A 120 -15.72 -14.53 1.79
CA GLN A 120 -16.39 -13.89 0.66
C GLN A 120 -15.35 -13.30 -0.30
N VAL A 121 -15.54 -13.50 -1.60
CA VAL A 121 -14.72 -12.86 -2.64
C VAL A 121 -15.63 -11.97 -3.49
N LEU A 122 -15.30 -10.68 -3.53
CA LEU A 122 -15.96 -9.69 -4.39
C LEU A 122 -14.95 -9.23 -5.44
N THR A 123 -15.45 -8.99 -6.65
CA THR A 123 -14.59 -8.62 -7.79
C THR A 123 -15.02 -7.30 -8.39
N ASP A 124 -14.04 -6.51 -8.81
CA ASP A 124 -14.21 -5.29 -9.62
C ASP A 124 -15.19 -4.26 -9.00
N VAL A 125 -15.20 -4.19 -7.66
CA VAL A 125 -15.92 -3.14 -6.92
C VAL A 125 -15.32 -1.77 -7.27
N PRO A 126 -16.13 -0.78 -7.68
CA PRO A 126 -15.63 0.55 -8.01
C PRO A 126 -14.90 1.21 -6.82
N MET A 127 -13.84 1.99 -7.10
CA MET A 127 -13.11 2.72 -6.07
C MET A 127 -14.00 3.73 -5.30
N SER A 128 -15.05 4.23 -5.93
CA SER A 128 -16.06 5.06 -5.24
C SER A 128 -16.85 4.27 -4.20
N GLU A 129 -16.91 2.95 -4.27
CA GLU A 129 -17.74 2.11 -3.40
C GLU A 129 -16.93 1.38 -2.31
N ILE A 130 -15.59 1.42 -2.36
CA ILE A 130 -14.76 0.67 -1.39
C ILE A 130 -14.87 1.19 0.06
N ARG A 131 -15.24 2.46 0.27
CA ARG A 131 -15.29 3.09 1.60
C ARG A 131 -16.27 2.33 2.54
N PRO A 132 -17.54 2.07 2.16
CA PRO A 132 -18.41 1.18 2.93
C PRO A 132 -17.80 -0.19 3.28
N TYR A 133 -17.07 -0.82 2.36
CA TYR A 133 -16.43 -2.12 2.63
C TYR A 133 -15.29 -2.03 3.63
N ILE A 134 -14.45 -0.99 3.57
CA ILE A 134 -13.45 -0.73 4.61
C ILE A 134 -14.15 -0.57 5.97
N GLY A 135 -15.28 0.14 6.02
CA GLY A 135 -16.09 0.32 7.23
C GLY A 135 -16.59 -0.98 7.87
N ARG A 136 -16.88 -2.00 7.05
CA ARG A 136 -17.35 -3.33 7.51
C ARG A 136 -16.27 -4.20 8.14
N GLY A 137 -15.00 -3.99 7.78
CA GLY A 137 -13.88 -4.75 8.34
C GLY A 137 -13.57 -4.33 9.77
N ARG A 138 -13.40 -5.29 10.68
CA ARG A 138 -12.79 -5.05 12.01
C ARG A 138 -11.29 -4.79 11.86
N ILE A 139 -10.62 -5.56 11.01
CA ILE A 139 -9.20 -5.46 10.68
C ILE A 139 -9.04 -5.40 9.16
N LEU A 140 -8.10 -4.58 8.67
CA LEU A 140 -7.62 -4.67 7.29
C LEU A 140 -6.30 -5.44 7.24
N ALA A 141 -6.32 -6.64 6.67
CA ALA A 141 -5.10 -7.42 6.46
C ALA A 141 -4.64 -7.24 5.01
N LEU A 142 -3.47 -6.62 4.83
CA LEU A 142 -2.96 -6.22 3.53
C LEU A 142 -1.61 -6.87 3.17
N PRO A 143 -1.51 -8.22 3.22
CA PRO A 143 -0.26 -8.88 2.92
C PRO A 143 0.11 -8.73 1.44
N VAL A 144 1.40 -8.54 1.20
CA VAL A 144 2.02 -8.50 -0.12
C VAL A 144 3.17 -9.50 -0.22
N ILE A 145 3.40 -10.00 -1.42
CA ILE A 145 4.62 -10.71 -1.79
C ILE A 145 5.73 -9.65 -1.96
N PRO A 146 6.99 -9.92 -1.55
CA PRO A 146 8.09 -8.97 -1.68
C PRO A 146 8.19 -8.32 -3.07
N ASN A 147 8.29 -7.00 -3.11
CA ASN A 147 8.33 -6.16 -4.31
C ASN A 147 9.10 -4.86 -4.03
N SER A 148 9.49 -4.12 -5.08
CA SER A 148 10.19 -2.83 -4.92
C SER A 148 9.24 -1.63 -4.74
N TYR A 149 7.97 -1.81 -5.06
CA TYR A 149 6.92 -0.79 -5.01
C TYR A 149 5.72 -1.30 -4.22
N SER A 150 5.03 -0.44 -3.47
CA SER A 150 3.93 -0.91 -2.64
C SER A 150 2.71 -1.33 -3.45
N GLY A 151 2.36 -2.61 -3.40
CA GLY A 151 1.08 -3.14 -3.89
C GLY A 151 -0.12 -2.84 -2.97
N ALA A 152 0.07 -2.11 -1.87
CA ALA A 152 -0.93 -1.96 -0.81
C ALA A 152 -1.12 -0.53 -0.26
N THR A 153 -0.21 0.42 -0.52
CA THR A 153 -0.19 1.72 0.17
C THR A 153 -1.52 2.46 0.10
N THR A 154 -2.17 2.50 -1.06
CA THR A 154 -3.43 3.23 -1.23
C THR A 154 -4.51 2.74 -0.27
N VAL A 155 -4.77 1.44 -0.23
CA VAL A 155 -5.77 0.86 0.68
C VAL A 155 -5.34 0.95 2.13
N LEU A 156 -4.02 0.82 2.41
CA LEU A 156 -3.48 1.02 3.74
C LEU A 156 -3.80 2.43 4.26
N LEU A 157 -3.50 3.47 3.48
CA LEU A 157 -3.79 4.86 3.85
C LEU A 157 -5.30 5.11 4.01
N GLN A 158 -6.12 4.56 3.12
CA GLN A 158 -7.59 4.65 3.21
C GLN A 158 -8.14 4.00 4.48
N ALA A 159 -7.65 2.81 4.84
CA ALA A 159 -8.03 2.10 6.05
C ALA A 159 -7.60 2.85 7.31
N MET A 160 -6.35 3.32 7.34
CA MET A 160 -5.82 4.13 8.43
C MET A 160 -6.60 5.45 8.58
N ALA A 161 -6.90 6.15 7.47
CA ALA A 161 -7.74 7.35 7.48
C ALA A 161 -9.12 7.04 8.09
N MET A 162 -9.72 5.90 7.77
CA MET A 162 -10.99 5.45 8.36
C MET A 162 -10.88 4.94 9.81
N GLY A 163 -9.71 5.03 10.44
CA GLY A 163 -9.49 4.64 11.83
C GLY A 163 -9.48 3.13 12.05
N LYS A 164 -9.14 2.35 11.02
CA LYS A 164 -9.08 0.89 11.11
C LYS A 164 -7.70 0.41 11.51
N ALA A 165 -7.66 -0.67 12.29
CA ALA A 165 -6.42 -1.39 12.54
C ALA A 165 -6.00 -2.11 11.25
N VAL A 166 -4.74 -1.94 10.87
CA VAL A 166 -4.16 -2.53 9.65
C VAL A 166 -3.05 -3.49 10.03
N ILE A 167 -3.04 -4.67 9.41
CA ILE A 167 -1.90 -5.60 9.40
C ILE A 167 -1.23 -5.49 8.03
N ALA A 168 0.08 -5.20 8.00
CA ALA A 168 0.87 -5.05 6.78
C ALA A 168 2.26 -5.68 6.91
N ASN A 169 2.99 -5.81 5.81
CA ASN A 169 4.31 -6.42 5.80
C ASN A 169 5.36 -5.58 6.53
N GLN A 170 6.22 -6.23 7.31
CA GLN A 170 7.36 -5.63 8.01
C GLN A 170 8.46 -5.19 7.03
N GLU A 171 8.43 -5.67 5.79
CA GLU A 171 9.36 -5.30 4.73
C GLU A 171 8.68 -4.50 3.60
N GLY A 172 9.50 -3.87 2.77
CA GLY A 172 9.06 -3.23 1.53
C GLY A 172 8.64 -1.77 1.69
N ALA A 173 7.91 -1.29 0.68
CA ALA A 173 7.63 0.12 0.47
C ALA A 173 6.79 0.80 1.57
N ASN A 174 6.02 0.04 2.38
CA ASN A 174 5.30 0.59 3.52
C ASN A 174 6.16 0.70 4.79
N LYS A 175 7.31 0.01 4.85
CA LYS A 175 8.20 0.09 6.03
C LYS A 175 9.14 1.29 5.96
N ILE A 176 9.60 1.63 4.76
CA ILE A 176 10.62 2.64 4.54
C ILE A 176 9.98 3.90 3.97
N GLY A 177 10.26 5.05 4.58
CA GLY A 177 9.81 6.36 4.10
C GLY A 177 8.47 6.85 4.66
N TYR A 178 7.66 5.98 5.28
CA TYR A 178 6.39 6.35 5.92
C TYR A 178 6.54 6.41 7.45
N PRO A 179 5.77 7.28 8.15
CA PRO A 179 5.84 7.45 9.62
C PRO A 179 5.06 6.34 10.36
N PHE A 180 5.35 5.09 10.01
CA PHE A 180 4.65 3.92 10.51
C PHE A 180 5.48 3.18 11.55
N TYR A 181 4.83 2.80 12.65
CA TYR A 181 5.46 2.23 13.82
C TYR A 181 4.66 1.01 14.27
N ASP A 182 5.38 -0.11 14.41
CA ASP A 182 4.79 -1.38 14.82
C ASP A 182 4.06 -1.24 16.17
N ARG A 183 2.91 -1.89 16.29
CA ARG A 183 2.04 -1.89 17.49
C ARG A 183 1.60 -0.52 17.99
N LYS A 184 1.83 0.54 17.20
CA LYS A 184 1.35 1.90 17.49
C LYS A 184 0.27 2.31 16.52
N ASN A 185 0.58 2.36 15.22
CA ASN A 185 -0.36 2.82 14.19
C ASN A 185 -0.64 1.77 13.10
N LEU A 186 0.01 0.61 13.17
CA LEU A 186 -0.34 -0.62 12.48
C LEU A 186 0.39 -1.82 13.11
N ILE A 187 0.05 -3.03 12.69
CA ILE A 187 0.80 -4.24 13.04
C ILE A 187 1.62 -4.70 11.83
N TYR A 188 2.92 -4.87 12.04
CA TYR A 188 3.79 -5.48 11.06
C TYR A 188 3.85 -7.01 11.23
N VAL A 189 3.85 -7.71 10.11
CA VAL A 189 4.09 -9.17 10.02
C VAL A 189 5.09 -9.46 8.92
N LYS A 190 5.86 -10.54 9.02
CA LYS A 190 6.79 -10.93 7.95
C LYS A 190 6.04 -11.37 6.71
N SER A 191 6.64 -11.09 5.56
CA SER A 191 6.15 -11.54 4.27
C SER A 191 6.05 -13.07 4.22
N CYS A 192 4.96 -13.60 3.67
CA CYS A 192 4.69 -15.04 3.53
C CYS A 192 4.64 -15.83 4.86
N ASP A 193 4.56 -15.17 6.02
CA ASP A 193 4.49 -15.83 7.34
C ASP A 193 3.03 -15.98 7.81
N ILE A 194 2.48 -17.16 7.58
CA ILE A 194 1.10 -17.49 7.95
C ILE A 194 0.90 -17.54 9.46
N PHE A 195 1.91 -17.97 10.21
CA PHE A 195 1.82 -18.11 11.65
C PHE A 195 1.71 -16.73 12.31
N GLU A 196 2.58 -15.81 11.90
CA GLU A 196 2.57 -14.44 12.40
C GLU A 196 1.28 -13.71 12.01
N LEU A 197 0.82 -13.85 10.75
CA LEU A 197 -0.46 -13.30 10.31
C LEU A 197 -1.62 -13.80 11.17
N ASN A 198 -1.75 -15.11 11.35
CA ASN A 198 -2.84 -15.71 12.12
C ASN A 198 -2.81 -15.29 13.59
N LYS A 199 -1.61 -15.20 14.18
CA LYS A 199 -1.43 -14.75 15.56
C LYS A 199 -1.92 -13.31 15.74
N GLU A 200 -1.52 -12.39 14.86
CA GLU A 200 -1.88 -10.97 15.01
C GLU A 200 -3.36 -10.71 14.65
N ILE A 201 -3.93 -11.44 13.70
CA ILE A 201 -5.40 -11.46 13.47
C ILE A 201 -6.13 -11.83 14.77
N LYS A 202 -5.77 -12.95 15.40
CA LYS A 202 -6.40 -13.39 16.66
C LYS A 202 -6.22 -12.38 17.77
N THR A 203 -5.03 -11.80 17.89
CA THR A 203 -4.71 -10.79 18.92
C THR A 203 -5.63 -9.57 18.78
N LEU A 204 -5.73 -9.01 17.58
CA LEU A 204 -6.57 -7.84 17.33
C LEU A 204 -8.08 -8.12 17.42
N LEU A 205 -8.52 -9.34 17.10
CA LEU A 205 -9.94 -9.73 17.26
C LEU A 205 -10.32 -9.99 18.73
N HIS A 206 -9.37 -10.45 19.55
CA HIS A 206 -9.59 -10.71 20.97
C HIS A 206 -9.52 -9.43 21.81
N ASP A 207 -8.64 -8.48 21.45
CA ASP A 207 -8.42 -7.23 22.16
C ASP A 207 -8.98 -6.02 21.40
N ASP A 208 -10.24 -5.72 21.65
CA ASP A 208 -10.95 -4.55 21.12
C ASP A 208 -10.29 -3.22 21.50
N VAL A 209 -9.67 -3.14 22.67
CA VAL A 209 -9.05 -1.91 23.17
C VAL A 209 -7.77 -1.64 22.36
N LEU A 210 -6.93 -2.65 22.21
CA LEU A 210 -5.73 -2.59 21.37
C LEU A 210 -6.09 -2.26 19.92
N ARG A 211 -7.08 -2.94 19.34
CA ARG A 211 -7.51 -2.72 17.95
C ARG A 211 -7.96 -1.27 17.73
N LYS A 212 -8.79 -0.73 18.62
CA LYS A 212 -9.28 0.66 18.53
C LYS A 212 -8.16 1.68 18.76
N MET A 213 -7.23 1.39 19.68
CA MET A 213 -6.07 2.25 19.92
C MET A 213 -5.20 2.36 18.66
N ILE A 214 -4.85 1.22 18.05
CA ILE A 214 -4.06 1.20 16.81
C ILE A 214 -4.78 1.96 15.70
N GLY A 215 -6.08 1.71 15.50
CA GLY A 215 -6.87 2.42 14.50
C GLY A 215 -6.95 3.93 14.73
N SER A 216 -7.06 4.37 15.99
CA SER A 216 -7.06 5.79 16.35
C SER A 216 -5.72 6.46 16.04
N GLU A 217 -4.61 5.83 16.44
CA GLU A 217 -3.26 6.33 16.13
C GLU A 217 -2.94 6.28 14.63
N ALA A 218 -3.49 5.30 13.91
CA ALA A 218 -3.44 5.20 12.46
C ALA A 218 -4.12 6.39 11.78
N ARG A 219 -5.33 6.75 12.22
CA ARG A 219 -6.03 7.92 11.70
C ARG A 219 -5.29 9.20 12.01
N LYS A 220 -4.80 9.35 13.25
CA LYS A 220 -4.04 10.52 13.67
C LYS A 220 -2.85 10.78 12.75
N ILE A 221 -2.00 9.78 12.53
CA ILE A 221 -0.80 9.99 11.69
C ILE A 221 -1.15 10.32 10.24
N VAL A 222 -2.24 9.75 9.71
CA VAL A 222 -2.68 10.06 8.35
C VAL A 222 -3.19 11.49 8.23
N LEU A 223 -4.00 11.96 9.18
CA LEU A 223 -4.51 13.33 9.19
C LEU A 223 -3.41 14.37 9.36
N GLU A 224 -2.33 14.04 10.08
CA GLU A 224 -1.24 14.97 10.37
C GLU A 224 -0.20 15.06 9.24
N GLN A 225 -0.02 14.00 8.44
CA GLN A 225 1.16 13.89 7.55
C GLN A 225 0.92 13.25 6.17
N LEU A 226 -0.25 12.65 5.93
CA LEU A 226 -0.51 11.83 4.73
C LEU A 226 -1.85 12.18 4.06
N GLY A 227 -2.35 13.40 4.29
CA GLY A 227 -3.50 13.93 3.54
C GLY A 227 -3.14 14.26 2.10
N LEU A 228 -4.15 14.47 1.24
CA LEU A 228 -3.91 14.96 -0.12
C LEU A 228 -3.23 16.33 -0.12
N GLU A 229 -3.51 17.18 0.86
CA GLU A 229 -2.87 18.48 1.04
C GLU A 229 -1.35 18.34 1.26
N ASP A 230 -0.92 17.31 2.00
CA ASP A 230 0.49 17.03 2.22
C ASP A 230 1.17 16.53 0.95
N PHE A 231 0.52 15.61 0.23
CA PHE A 231 0.98 15.15 -1.07
C PHE A 231 1.12 16.30 -2.07
N HIS A 232 0.10 17.14 -2.21
CA HIS A 232 0.11 18.28 -3.13
C HIS A 232 1.20 19.28 -2.78
N ARG A 233 1.37 19.62 -1.50
CA ARG A 233 2.42 20.55 -1.06
C ARG A 233 3.82 20.02 -1.38
N ASN A 234 4.08 18.74 -1.14
CA ASN A 234 5.37 18.13 -1.47
C ASN A 234 5.61 18.06 -2.97
N LEU A 235 4.58 17.73 -3.76
CA LEU A 235 4.67 17.68 -5.22
C LEU A 235 4.93 19.07 -5.82
N LEU A 236 4.20 20.09 -5.38
CA LEU A 236 4.40 21.46 -5.84
C LEU A 236 5.80 21.99 -5.51
N GLY A 237 6.33 21.69 -4.31
CA GLY A 237 7.70 22.06 -3.96
C GLY A 237 8.75 21.50 -4.93
N ILE A 238 8.57 20.27 -5.40
CA ILE A 238 9.46 19.66 -6.40
C ILE A 238 9.35 20.38 -7.75
N LEU A 239 8.13 20.72 -8.17
CA LEU A 239 7.91 21.42 -9.44
C LEU A 239 8.53 22.82 -9.40
N ASP A 240 8.37 23.56 -8.30
CA ASP A 240 8.94 24.89 -8.13
C ASP A 240 10.48 24.85 -8.16
N GLU A 241 11.11 23.88 -7.50
CA GLU A 241 12.57 23.67 -7.57
C GLU A 241 13.06 23.40 -8.99
N THR A 242 12.30 22.65 -9.80
CA THR A 242 12.67 22.39 -11.20
C THR A 242 12.50 23.62 -12.09
N HIS A 243 11.47 24.44 -11.86
CA HIS A 243 11.24 25.68 -12.60
C HIS A 243 12.33 26.72 -12.36
N VAL A 244 12.79 26.88 -11.12
CA VAL A 244 13.88 27.82 -10.77
C VAL A 244 15.20 27.42 -11.44
N ASN A 245 15.49 26.11 -11.51
CA ASN A 245 16.72 25.60 -12.12
C ASN A 245 16.71 25.65 -13.66
N ALA A 246 15.56 25.45 -14.31
CA ALA A 246 15.44 25.44 -15.76
C ALA A 246 15.44 26.84 -16.40
N TRP A 247 15.01 27.87 -15.65
CA TRP A 247 14.80 29.22 -16.19
C TRP A 247 15.55 30.32 -15.46
N GLY A 248 16.53 29.99 -14.61
CA GLY A 248 17.49 30.92 -14.01
C GLY A 248 16.92 32.30 -13.74
N THR A 249 15.76 32.38 -13.08
CA THR A 249 15.05 33.65 -12.94
C THR A 249 15.33 34.21 -11.56
N HIS A 250 16.27 35.16 -11.54
CA HIS A 250 16.23 36.28 -10.61
C HIS A 250 14.79 36.80 -10.53
N ILE A 251 14.18 36.67 -9.36
CA ILE A 251 13.04 37.51 -8.98
C ILE A 251 13.55 38.36 -7.81
N LEU A 252 13.40 39.67 -8.00
CA LEU A 252 14.03 40.82 -7.35
C LEU A 252 14.16 40.75 -5.82
#